data_AF-A0A2I0NAL2-F1
#
_entry.id   AF-A0A2I0NAL2-F1
#
_cell.length_a   1.000
_cell.length_b   1.000
_cell.length_c   1.000
_cell.angle_alpha   90.00
_cell.angle_beta   90.00
_cell.angle_gamma   90.00
#
_symmetry.space_group_name_H-M   'P 1'
#
loop_
_entity.id
_entity.type
_entity.pdbx_description
1 polymer ?
#
loop_
_entity_poly.entity_id
_entity_poly.type
_entity_poly.pdbx_seq_one_letter_code
_entity_poly.pdbx_strand_id
1 'polypeptide(L)'
;MFDITHTDNIKNKILHFCEPKELFLKIPIERLKEYSEILELPSLKTILDDEELIHTVEVFFANDLNLSATSKNAYMHRNTLIYRLEKIRRDIGLNLKNFEEARVFKNILLISKVLQEKLVEE
;
A
#
# COMPACT_ATOMS: atom_id res chain seq x y z
N MET A 1 1.32 26.50 24.28
CA MET A 1 1.44 26.64 22.81
C MET A 1 2.56 25.70 22.40
N PHE A 2 2.24 24.49 21.96
CA PHE A 2 3.26 23.50 21.57
C PHE A 2 3.86 23.94 20.23
N ASP A 3 5.18 24.05 20.20
CA ASP A 3 5.97 24.56 19.07
C ASP A 3 5.97 23.54 17.92
N ILE A 4 5.18 23.83 16.89
CA ILE A 4 4.90 22.94 15.75
C ILE A 4 6.17 22.66 14.93
N THR A 5 7.22 23.49 15.06
CA THR A 5 8.46 23.41 14.28
C THR A 5 9.36 22.21 14.60
N HIS A 6 9.26 21.64 15.80
CA HIS A 6 10.08 20.48 16.21
C HIS A 6 9.51 19.13 15.73
N THR A 7 8.19 18.99 15.66
CA THR A 7 7.53 17.72 15.31
C THR A 7 7.63 17.37 13.83
N ASP A 8 7.48 18.35 12.94
CA ASP A 8 7.67 18.15 11.50
C ASP A 8 9.12 17.76 11.18
N ASN A 9 10.08 18.24 11.98
CA ASN A 9 11.49 17.87 11.89
C ASN A 9 11.71 16.38 12.22
N ILE A 10 11.04 15.85 13.25
CA ILE A 10 11.12 14.43 13.62
C ILE A 10 10.51 13.55 12.52
N LYS A 11 9.30 13.89 12.06
CA LYS A 11 8.62 13.12 11.00
C LYS A 11 9.48 13.04 9.74
N ASN A 12 9.99 14.17 9.27
CA ASN A 12 10.84 14.22 8.07
C ASN A 12 12.17 13.51 8.27
N LYS A 13 12.79 13.60 9.45
CA LYS A 13 14.02 12.87 9.75
C LYS A 13 13.82 11.35 9.75
N ILE A 14 12.73 10.87 10.34
CA ILE A 14 12.44 9.42 10.38
C ILE A 14 12.09 8.90 8.99
N LEU A 15 11.31 9.65 8.20
CA LEU A 15 11.04 9.33 6.80
C LEU A 15 12.35 9.23 6.00
N HIS A 16 13.21 10.25 6.06
CA HIS A 16 14.50 10.23 5.37
C HIS A 16 15.45 9.13 5.83
N PHE A 17 15.41 8.77 7.12
CA PHE A 17 16.26 7.72 7.67
C PHE A 17 15.80 6.32 7.23
N CYS A 18 14.49 6.14 7.05
CA CYS A 18 13.89 4.83 6.91
C CYS A 18 12.65 4.90 6.02
N GLU A 19 12.87 5.06 4.72
CA GLU A 19 11.81 4.81 3.75
C GLU A 19 11.51 3.30 3.71
N PRO A 20 10.25 2.86 3.89
CA PRO A 20 9.92 1.44 3.94
C PRO A 20 10.43 0.67 2.71
N LYS A 21 10.40 1.27 1.51
CA LYS A 21 10.91 0.64 0.28
C LYS A 21 12.39 0.25 0.41
N GLU A 22 13.23 1.12 0.97
CA GLU A 22 14.66 0.86 1.14
C GLU A 22 14.93 -0.31 2.10
N LEU A 23 14.08 -0.48 3.11
CA LEU A 23 14.18 -1.64 4.00
C LEU A 23 13.87 -2.95 3.27
N PHE A 24 12.80 -2.97 2.45
CA PHE A 24 12.45 -4.16 1.68
C PHE A 24 13.50 -4.51 0.62
N LEU A 25 14.13 -3.52 -0.01
CA LEU A 25 15.25 -3.74 -0.95
C LEU A 25 16.46 -4.42 -0.28
N LYS A 26 16.68 -4.19 1.01
CA LYS A 26 17.76 -4.83 1.78
C LYS A 26 17.45 -6.28 2.16
N ILE A 27 16.22 -6.76 1.97
CA ILE A 27 15.86 -8.15 2.24
C ILE A 27 16.44 -9.05 1.12
N PRO A 28 17.15 -10.15 1.47
CA PRO A 28 17.62 -11.14 0.49
C PRO A 28 16.47 -11.70 -0.36
N ILE A 29 16.71 -11.92 -1.66
CA ILE A 29 15.67 -12.37 -2.58
C ILE A 29 15.08 -13.74 -2.17
N GLU A 30 15.88 -14.60 -1.55
CA GLU A 30 15.45 -15.91 -1.03
C GLU A 30 14.35 -15.76 0.03
N ARG A 31 14.44 -14.73 0.88
CA ARG A 31 13.42 -14.44 1.90
C ARG A 31 12.18 -13.81 1.29
N LEU A 32 12.33 -13.06 0.20
CA LEU A 32 11.19 -12.52 -0.56
C LEU A 32 10.47 -13.63 -1.36
N LYS A 33 11.19 -14.64 -1.83
CA LYS A 33 10.63 -15.83 -2.48
C LYS A 33 9.71 -16.63 -1.54
N GLU A 34 9.92 -16.59 -0.22
CA GLU A 34 8.94 -17.16 0.74
C GLU A 34 7.55 -16.49 0.64
N TYR A 35 7.47 -15.26 0.12
CA TYR A 35 6.20 -14.56 -0.15
C TYR A 35 5.68 -14.78 -1.57
N SER A 36 6.43 -15.44 -2.47
CA SER A 36 6.00 -15.62 -3.86
C SER A 36 4.72 -16.45 -3.96
N GLU A 37 4.59 -17.49 -3.13
CA GLU A 37 3.37 -18.32 -3.09
C GLU A 37 2.12 -17.49 -2.75
N ILE A 38 2.25 -16.52 -1.85
CA ILE A 38 1.15 -15.63 -1.48
C ILE A 38 0.82 -14.69 -2.65
N LEU A 39 1.83 -14.11 -3.30
CA LEU A 39 1.67 -13.22 -4.45
C LEU A 39 1.05 -13.93 -5.67
N GLU A 40 1.26 -15.24 -5.79
CA GLU A 40 0.69 -16.07 -6.85
C GLU A 40 -0.75 -16.52 -6.58
N LEU A 41 -1.31 -16.24 -5.39
CA LEU A 41 -2.71 -16.53 -5.10
C LEU A 41 -3.61 -15.83 -6.14
N PRO A 42 -4.53 -16.55 -6.82
CA PRO A 42 -5.29 -15.98 -7.93
C PRO A 42 -6.06 -14.70 -7.59
N SER A 43 -6.67 -14.64 -6.41
CA SER A 43 -7.40 -13.45 -5.97
C SER A 43 -6.48 -12.27 -5.69
N LEU A 44 -5.33 -12.50 -5.06
CA LEU A 44 -4.36 -11.43 -4.82
C LEU A 44 -3.76 -10.93 -6.13
N LYS A 45 -3.34 -11.84 -7.02
CA LYS A 45 -2.81 -11.48 -8.33
C LYS A 45 -3.81 -10.65 -9.15
N THR A 46 -5.09 -11.04 -9.15
CA THR A 46 -6.16 -10.28 -9.82
C THR A 46 -6.29 -8.86 -9.28
N ILE A 47 -6.11 -8.66 -7.97
CA ILE A 47 -6.15 -7.33 -7.35
C ILE A 47 -4.89 -6.52 -7.69
N LEU A 48 -3.72 -7.16 -7.70
CA LEU A 48 -2.43 -6.52 -7.99
C LEU A 48 -2.29 -6.10 -9.45
N ASP A 49 -2.88 -6.85 -10.37
CA ASP A 49 -2.86 -6.57 -11.82
C ASP A 49 -3.96 -5.54 -12.23
N ASP A 50 -4.90 -5.21 -11.34
CA ASP A 50 -5.96 -4.21 -11.57
C ASP A 50 -5.41 -2.80 -11.30
N GLU A 51 -4.80 -2.18 -12.33
CA GLU A 51 -4.17 -0.86 -12.24
C GLU A 51 -5.09 0.22 -11.67
N GLU A 52 -6.38 0.19 -12.02
CA GLU A 52 -7.34 1.19 -11.56
C GLU A 52 -7.64 1.02 -10.06
N LEU A 53 -7.73 -0.23 -9.61
CA LEU A 53 -7.90 -0.56 -8.19
C LEU A 53 -6.66 -0.22 -7.38
N ILE A 54 -5.46 -0.52 -7.90
CA ILE A 54 -4.20 -0.14 -7.25
C ILE A 54 -4.08 1.38 -7.15
N HIS A 55 -4.35 2.11 -8.23
CA HIS A 55 -4.37 3.58 -8.18
C HIS A 55 -5.36 4.11 -7.15
N THR A 56 -6.57 3.52 -7.07
CA THR A 56 -7.57 3.88 -6.06
C THR A 56 -7.01 3.73 -4.64
N VAL A 57 -6.31 2.62 -4.38
CA VAL A 57 -5.71 2.34 -3.07
C VAL A 57 -4.54 3.27 -2.77
N GLU A 58 -3.70 3.60 -3.75
CA GLU A 58 -2.61 4.55 -3.58
C GLU A 58 -3.13 5.95 -3.22
N VAL A 59 -4.17 6.43 -3.89
CA VAL A 59 -4.83 7.69 -3.52
C VAL A 59 -5.52 7.58 -2.15
N PHE A 60 -6.07 6.41 -1.79
CA PHE A 60 -6.63 6.19 -0.47
C PHE A 60 -5.58 6.28 0.65
N PHE A 61 -4.40 5.70 0.45
CA PHE A 61 -3.27 5.84 1.37
C PHE A 61 -2.73 7.27 1.44
N ALA A 62 -2.63 7.97 0.31
CA ALA A 62 -2.17 9.36 0.27
C ALA A 62 -3.12 10.33 1.00
N ASN A 63 -4.35 9.90 1.29
CA ASN A 63 -5.37 10.65 1.99
C ASN A 63 -5.67 10.08 3.38
N ASP A 64 -4.70 9.41 4.01
CA ASP A 64 -4.82 8.88 5.38
C ASP A 64 -6.03 7.97 5.59
N LEU A 65 -6.38 7.16 4.58
CA LEU A 65 -7.54 6.27 4.58
C LEU A 65 -8.89 7.02 4.72
N ASN A 66 -8.92 8.31 4.36
CA ASN A 66 -10.10 9.16 4.46
C ASN A 66 -10.96 9.07 3.19
N LEU A 67 -12.12 8.40 3.30
CA LEU A 67 -13.05 8.22 2.17
C LEU A 67 -13.45 9.53 1.48
N SER A 68 -13.72 10.59 2.24
CA SER A 68 -14.20 11.86 1.70
C SER A 68 -13.09 12.59 0.93
N ALA A 69 -11.89 12.66 1.50
CA ALA A 69 -10.73 13.28 0.88
C ALA A 69 -10.29 12.49 -0.37
N THR A 70 -10.25 11.16 -0.29
CA THR A 70 -9.93 10.29 -1.44
C THR A 70 -10.94 10.44 -2.56
N SER A 71 -12.23 10.45 -2.25
CA SER A 71 -13.29 10.61 -3.27
C SER A 71 -13.13 11.93 -4.03
N LYS A 72 -12.84 13.02 -3.30
CA LYS A 72 -12.56 14.33 -3.90
C LYS A 72 -11.28 14.33 -4.74
N ASN A 73 -10.18 13.78 -4.22
CA ASN A 73 -8.88 13.83 -4.86
C ASN A 73 -8.73 12.87 -6.04
N ALA A 74 -9.44 11.74 -6.02
CA ALA A 74 -9.50 10.80 -7.13
C ALA A 74 -10.67 11.08 -8.09
N TYR A 75 -11.38 12.20 -7.92
CA TYR A 75 -12.55 12.59 -8.74
C TYR A 75 -13.60 11.48 -8.88
N MET A 76 -13.75 10.67 -7.84
CA MET A 76 -14.64 9.51 -7.83
C MET A 76 -15.78 9.69 -6.85
N HIS A 77 -16.94 9.12 -7.17
CA HIS A 77 -18.05 9.12 -6.23
C HIS A 77 -17.72 8.24 -5.03
N ARG A 78 -18.15 8.66 -3.82
CA ARG A 78 -17.89 7.94 -2.57
C ARG A 78 -18.34 6.48 -2.61
N ASN A 79 -19.47 6.19 -3.24
CA ASN A 79 -19.98 4.82 -3.36
C ASN A 79 -19.10 3.95 -4.27
N THR A 80 -18.52 4.53 -5.33
CA THR A 80 -17.58 3.82 -6.20
C THR A 80 -16.31 3.46 -5.43
N LEU A 81 -15.78 4.40 -4.63
CA LEU A 81 -14.66 4.13 -3.74
C LEU A 81 -14.98 2.99 -2.75
N ILE A 82 -16.12 3.07 -2.07
CA ILE A 82 -16.56 2.02 -1.13
C ILE A 82 -16.65 0.67 -1.84
N TYR A 83 -17.25 0.62 -3.03
CA TYR A 83 -17.36 -0.62 -3.80
C TYR A 83 -15.99 -1.24 -4.13
N ARG A 84 -15.02 -0.41 -4.54
CA ARG A 84 -13.64 -0.84 -4.81
C ARG A 84 -12.95 -1.38 -3.56
N LEU A 85 -13.08 -0.69 -2.44
CA LEU A 85 -12.51 -1.16 -1.16
C LEU A 85 -13.18 -2.45 -0.67
N GLU A 86 -14.50 -2.60 -0.86
CA GLU A 86 -15.20 -3.84 -0.53
C GLU A 86 -14.83 -4.99 -1.50
N LYS A 87 -14.47 -4.71 -2.76
CA LYS A 87 -13.93 -5.73 -3.68
C LYS A 87 -12.64 -6.34 -3.09
N ILE A 88 -11.70 -5.50 -2.66
CA ILE A 88 -10.46 -5.96 -2.01
C ILE A 88 -10.77 -6.79 -0.77
N ARG A 89 -11.68 -6.32 0.09
CA ARG A 89 -12.09 -7.07 1.29
C ARG A 89 -12.69 -8.44 0.96
N ARG A 90 -13.54 -8.53 -0.07
CA ARG A 90 -14.14 -9.82 -0.46
C ARG A 90 -13.11 -10.78 -1.06
N ASP A 91 -12.20 -10.28 -1.89
CA ASP A 91 -11.32 -11.12 -2.70
C ASP A 91 -10.09 -11.61 -1.92
N ILE A 92 -9.59 -10.81 -0.98
CA ILE A 92 -8.38 -11.14 -0.19
C ILE A 92 -8.57 -11.02 1.33
N GLY A 93 -9.78 -10.71 1.81
CA GLY A 93 -10.09 -10.67 3.24
C GLY A 93 -9.63 -9.42 3.98
N LEU A 94 -9.00 -8.45 3.31
CA LEU A 94 -8.44 -7.24 3.94
C LEU A 94 -9.39 -6.03 3.83
N ASN A 95 -9.84 -5.54 4.97
CA ASN A 95 -10.60 -4.30 5.09
C ASN A 95 -9.66 -3.10 5.20
N LEU A 96 -9.40 -2.43 4.08
CA LEU A 96 -8.46 -1.30 4.03
C LEU A 96 -8.90 -0.06 4.82
N LYS A 97 -10.14 -0.01 5.34
CA LYS A 97 -10.56 1.05 6.26
C LYS A 97 -10.01 0.84 7.68
N ASN A 98 -9.57 -0.37 8.00
CA ASN A 98 -8.82 -0.67 9.21
C ASN A 98 -7.33 -0.39 8.96
N PHE A 99 -6.71 0.41 9.82
CA PHE A 99 -5.31 0.80 9.64
C PHE A 99 -4.34 -0.38 9.60
N GLU A 100 -4.49 -1.38 10.47
CA GLU A 100 -3.59 -2.53 10.52
C GLU A 100 -3.72 -3.39 9.26
N GLU A 101 -4.95 -3.64 8.80
CA GLU A 101 -5.18 -4.40 7.57
C GLU A 101 -4.70 -3.63 6.33
N ALA A 102 -4.88 -2.30 6.31
CA ALA A 102 -4.35 -1.44 5.27
C ALA A 102 -2.81 -1.46 5.24
N ARG A 103 -2.16 -1.46 6.42
CA ARG A 103 -0.71 -1.60 6.55
C ARG A 103 -0.23 -2.95 5.98
N VAL A 104 -0.95 -4.04 6.25
CA VAL A 104 -0.66 -5.35 5.65
C VAL A 104 -0.73 -5.27 4.12
N PHE A 105 -1.80 -4.69 3.56
CA PHE A 105 -1.92 -4.52 2.11
C PHE A 105 -0.79 -3.67 1.52
N LYS A 106 -0.40 -2.58 2.20
CA LYS A 106 0.73 -1.74 1.78
C LYS A 106 2.05 -2.53 1.74
N ASN A 107 2.29 -3.40 2.71
CA ASN A 107 3.47 -4.27 2.71
C ASN A 107 3.43 -5.25 1.53
N ILE A 108 2.28 -5.86 1.23
CA ILE A 108 2.11 -6.74 0.06
C ILE A 108 2.45 -5.99 -1.23
N LEU A 109 1.95 -4.77 -1.42
CA LEU A 109 2.28 -3.93 -2.57
C LEU A 109 3.78 -3.63 -2.68
N LEU A 110 4.42 -3.27 -1.56
CA LEU A 110 5.85 -2.97 -1.53
C LEU A 110 6.70 -4.21 -1.86
N ILE A 111 6.37 -5.37 -1.29
CA ILE A 111 7.06 -6.63 -1.55
C ILE A 111 6.90 -7.02 -3.03
N SER A 112 5.70 -6.90 -3.59
CA SER A 112 5.44 -7.18 -5.02
C SER A 112 6.31 -6.30 -5.93
N LYS A 113 6.34 -4.98 -5.68
CA LYS A 113 7.16 -4.03 -6.44
C LYS A 113 8.66 -4.32 -6.32
N VAL A 114 9.15 -4.62 -5.10
CA VAL A 114 10.57 -4.93 -4.86
C VAL A 114 10.98 -6.26 -5.53
N LEU A 115 10.11 -7.27 -5.49
CA LEU A 115 10.39 -8.55 -6.14
C LEU A 115 10.47 -8.38 -7.66
N GLN A 116 9.57 -7.61 -8.26
CA GLN A 116 9.62 -7.27 -9.69
C GLN A 116 10.91 -6.52 -10.05
N GLU A 117 11.31 -5.54 -9.24
CA GLU A 117 12.56 -4.76 -9.45
C GLU A 117 13.79 -5.67 -9.43
N LYS A 118 13.89 -6.58 -8.44
CA LYS A 118 15.02 -7.51 -8.33
C LYS A 118 15.08 -8.58 -9.43
N LEU A 119 13.93 -9.04 -9.92
CA LEU A 119 13.88 -10.04 -11.00
C LEU A 119 14.26 -9.47 -12.38
N VAL A 120 14.23 -8.15 -12.55
CA VAL A 120 14.68 -7.47 -13.78
C VAL A 120 16.20 -7.23 -13.79
N GLU A 121 16.83 -7.24 -12.62
CA GLU A 121 18.28 -7.02 -12.45
C GLU A 121 19.13 -8.31 -12.52
N GLU A 122 18.50 -9.49 -12.49
CA GLU A 122 19.12 -10.82 -12.72
C GLU A 122 19.04 -11.27 -14.19
#